data_AF-A0A963QIR4-F1
#
_entry.id   AF-A0A963QIR4-F1
#
_cell.length_a   1.000
_cell.length_b   1.000
_cell.length_c   1.000
_cell.angle_alpha   90.00
_cell.angle_beta   90.00
_cell.angle_gamma   90.00
#
_symmetry.space_group_name_H-M   'P 1'
#
loop_
_entity.id
_entity.type
_entity.pdbx_description
1 polymer ?
#
loop_
_entity_poly.entity_id
_entity_poly.type
_entity_poly.pdbx_seq_one_letter_code
_entity_poly.pdbx_strand_id
1 'polypeptide(L)'
;MRVLALASQKGGSGKTTLSGHLAVQAQRAGAGPVVLIDIDPQGSLADWWNEREAEYPAFAQTTVARLAHDLQALREQGFKL
;
A
#
# COMPACT_ATOMS: atom_id res chain seq x y z
N MET A 1 7.11 -12.12 -1.08
CA MET A 1 6.50 -10.81 -0.78
C MET A 1 6.78 -10.45 0.67
N ARG A 2 7.36 -9.27 0.90
CA ARG A 2 7.48 -8.63 2.22
C ARG A 2 6.22 -7.80 2.46
N VAL A 3 5.85 -7.56 3.72
CA VAL A 3 4.69 -6.72 4.07
C VAL A 3 5.14 -5.71 5.12
N LEU A 4 4.92 -4.43 4.84
CA LEU A 4 5.18 -3.34 5.79
C LEU A 4 3.85 -2.73 6.24
N ALA A 5 3.50 -2.93 7.51
CA ALA A 5 2.29 -2.36 8.09
C ALA A 5 2.63 -1.06 8.84
N LEU A 6 1.99 0.05 8.45
CA LEU A 6 2.04 1.30 9.19
C LEU A 6 0.80 1.42 10.09
N ALA A 7 0.97 1.15 11.38
CA ALA A 7 -0.11 1.15 12.36
C ALA A 7 0.17 2.13 13.51
N SER A 8 -0.86 2.91 13.89
CA SER A 8 -0.81 3.87 15.00
C SER A 8 -2.22 4.29 15.38
N GLN A 9 -2.53 4.26 16.68
CA GLN A 9 -3.83 4.64 17.23
C GLN A 9 -4.08 6.16 17.17
N LYS A 10 -3.03 6.97 17.05
CA LYS A 10 -3.15 8.43 16.97
C LYS A 10 -3.55 8.85 15.56
N GLY A 11 -4.61 9.64 15.43
CA GLY A 11 -4.95 10.36 14.21
C GLY A 11 -3.91 11.43 13.88
N GLY A 12 -3.59 11.63 12.60
CA GLY A 12 -2.59 12.63 12.19
C GLY A 12 -1.14 12.29 12.55
N SER A 13 -0.82 11.02 12.87
CA SER A 13 0.56 10.57 13.13
C SER A 13 1.42 10.36 11.87
N GLY A 14 0.88 10.67 10.69
CA GLY A 14 1.61 10.58 9.41
C GLY A 14 1.59 9.21 8.73
N LYS A 15 0.76 8.25 9.18
CA LYS A 15 0.65 6.89 8.59
C LYS A 15 0.48 6.93 7.07
N THR A 16 -0.60 7.53 6.59
CA THR A 16 -0.95 7.65 5.17
C THR A 16 0.17 8.30 4.38
N THR A 17 0.69 9.43 4.88
CA THR A 17 1.79 10.16 4.23
C THR A 17 3.03 9.29 4.08
N LEU A 18 3.46 8.62 5.17
CA LEU A 18 4.62 7.75 5.15
C LEU A 18 4.39 6.51 4.27
N SER A 19 3.20 5.90 4.28
CA SER A 19 2.88 4.75 3.43
C SER A 19 3.11 5.08 1.95
N GLY A 20 2.54 6.18 1.47
CA GLY A 20 2.70 6.60 0.08
C GLY A 20 4.16 6.91 -0.28
N HIS A 21 4.87 7.67 0.57
CA HIS A 21 6.27 8.04 0.32
C HIS A 21 7.20 6.83 0.34
N LEU A 22 7.06 5.94 1.33
CA LEU A 22 7.87 4.73 1.44
C LEU A 22 7.64 3.79 0.25
N ALA A 23 6.40 3.63 -0.20
CA ALA A 23 6.10 2.77 -1.34
C ALA A 23 6.72 3.31 -2.64
N VAL A 24 6.65 4.62 -2.88
CA VAL A 24 7.31 5.27 -4.03
C VAL A 24 8.83 5.10 -3.96
N GLN A 25 9.45 5.36 -2.81
CA GLN A 25 10.90 5.23 -2.68
C GLN A 25 11.36 3.76 -2.79
N ALA A 26 10.60 2.82 -2.22
CA ALA A 26 10.91 1.40 -2.33
C ALA A 26 10.85 0.91 -3.79
N GLN A 27 9.86 1.37 -4.56
CA GLN A 27 9.79 1.09 -6.00
C GLN A 27 11.02 1.64 -6.72
N ARG A 28 11.39 2.91 -6.46
CA ARG A 28 12.58 3.56 -7.05
C ARG A 28 13.89 2.88 -6.68
N ALA A 29 13.98 2.32 -5.47
CA ALA A 29 15.13 1.58 -4.98
C ALA A 29 15.21 0.13 -5.51
N GLY A 30 14.28 -0.29 -6.39
CA GLY A 30 14.29 -1.63 -6.98
C GLY A 30 13.72 -2.73 -6.09
N ALA A 31 13.02 -2.38 -5.00
CA ALA A 31 12.37 -3.34 -4.12
C ALA A 31 11.04 -3.89 -4.69
N GLY A 32 10.58 -3.35 -5.82
CA GLY A 32 9.29 -3.67 -6.42
C GLY A 32 9.24 -4.94 -7.30
N PRO A 33 8.04 -5.26 -7.86
CA PRO A 33 6.84 -4.41 -7.87
C PRO A 33 6.25 -4.18 -6.48
N VAL A 34 5.94 -2.92 -6.17
CA VAL A 34 5.36 -2.49 -4.88
C VAL A 34 3.85 -2.28 -5.02
N VAL A 35 3.08 -2.74 -4.03
CA VAL A 35 1.63 -2.52 -3.94
C VAL A 35 1.23 -1.83 -2.63
N LEU A 36 0.35 -0.84 -2.72
CA LEU A 36 -0.28 -0.18 -1.60
C LEU A 36 -1.63 -0.82 -1.30
N ILE A 37 -1.94 -0.94 -0.01
CA ILE A 37 -3.23 -1.37 0.51
C ILE A 37 -3.69 -0.31 1.52
N ASP A 38 -4.92 0.17 1.35
CA ASP A 38 -5.59 1.02 2.35
C ASP A 38 -6.68 0.22 3.06
N ILE A 39 -6.58 0.13 4.39
CA ILE A 39 -7.60 -0.48 5.26
C ILE A 39 -8.24 0.56 6.19
N ASP A 40 -7.87 1.84 6.06
CA ASP A 40 -8.48 2.93 6.80
C ASP A 40 -9.82 3.30 6.12
N PRO A 41 -10.96 3.27 6.84
CA PRO A 41 -12.24 3.68 6.28
C PRO A 41 -12.27 5.10 5.70
N GLN A 42 -11.34 5.97 6.09
CA GLN A 42 -11.22 7.33 5.55
C GLN A 42 -10.66 7.38 4.11
N GLY A 43 -9.99 6.33 3.64
CA GLY A 43 -9.57 6.21 2.23
C GLY A 43 -8.53 7.22 1.73
N SER A 44 -7.89 7.98 2.62
CA SER A 44 -7.03 9.10 2.23
C SER A 44 -5.80 8.67 1.40
N LEU A 45 -5.35 7.42 1.53
CA LEU A 45 -4.26 6.89 0.71
C LEU A 45 -4.75 6.56 -0.70
N ALA A 46 -5.99 6.06 -0.81
CA ALA A 46 -6.63 5.77 -2.09
C ALA A 46 -6.86 7.06 -2.88
N ASP A 47 -7.37 8.12 -2.23
CA ASP A 47 -7.55 9.44 -2.84
C ASP A 47 -6.23 9.98 -3.39
N TRP A 48 -5.17 9.97 -2.58
CA TRP A 48 -3.84 10.36 -3.02
C TRP A 48 -3.35 9.50 -4.19
N TRP A 49 -3.60 8.19 -4.17
CA TRP A 49 -3.16 7.30 -5.24
C TRP A 49 -3.87 7.60 -6.56
N ASN A 50 -5.17 7.90 -6.52
CA ASN A 50 -5.99 8.20 -7.70
C ASN A 50 -5.56 9.49 -8.42
N GLU A 51 -4.92 10.44 -7.73
CA GLU A 51 -4.38 11.66 -8.34
C GLU A 51 -3.05 11.44 -9.07
N ARG A 52 -2.47 10.23 -9.00
CA ARG A 52 -1.15 9.95 -9.57
C ARG A 52 -1.24 9.50 -11.03
N GLU A 53 -0.32 9.99 -11.84
CA GLU A 53 -0.12 9.52 -13.22
C GLU A 53 0.84 8.33 -13.32
N ALA A 54 1.68 8.12 -12.30
CA ALA A 54 2.70 7.08 -12.30
C ALA A 54 2.11 5.70 -11.99
N GLU A 55 2.43 4.71 -12.84
CA GLU A 55 1.93 3.33 -12.76
C GLU A 55 2.22 2.63 -11.42
N TYR A 56 3.42 2.85 -10.85
CA TYR A 56 3.84 2.21 -9.60
C TYR A 56 4.16 3.21 -8.49
N PRO A 57 3.92 2.88 -7.20
CA PRO A 57 3.35 1.62 -6.69
C PRO A 57 1.91 1.40 -7.14
N ALA A 58 1.55 0.13 -7.35
CA ALA A 58 0.19 -0.29 -7.65
C ALA A 58 -0.69 -0.10 -6.40
N PHE A 59 -2.01 -0.20 -6.56
CA PHE A 59 -2.95 -0.12 -5.46
C PHE A 59 -3.90 -1.32 -5.48
N ALA A 60 -4.08 -1.95 -4.32
CA ALA A 60 -5.00 -3.06 -4.14
C ALA A 60 -6.05 -2.67 -3.10
N GLN A 61 -7.31 -2.66 -3.53
CA GLN A 61 -8.43 -2.51 -2.64
C GLN A 61 -8.74 -3.85 -1.97
N THR A 62 -8.89 -3.85 -0.66
CA THR A 62 -9.24 -5.05 0.11
C THR A 62 -10.08 -4.66 1.33
N THR A 63 -10.49 -5.64 2.12
CA THR A 63 -11.11 -5.45 3.43
C THR A 63 -10.32 -6.22 4.47
N VAL A 64 -10.47 -5.86 5.75
CA VAL A 64 -9.82 -6.59 6.85
C VAL A 64 -10.15 -8.09 6.80
N ALA A 65 -11.39 -8.46 6.46
CA ALA A 65 -11.82 -9.85 6.36
C ALA A 65 -11.15 -10.62 5.21
N ARG A 66 -10.77 -9.92 4.12
CA ARG A 66 -10.16 -10.53 2.93
C ARG A 66 -8.65 -10.40 2.86
N LEU A 67 -8.05 -9.58 3.72
CA LEU A 67 -6.65 -9.20 3.66
C LEU A 67 -5.69 -10.40 3.52
N ALA A 68 -5.90 -11.46 4.30
CA ALA A 68 -5.05 -12.64 4.23
C ALA A 68 -5.09 -13.34 2.86
N HIS A 69 -6.28 -13.49 2.30
CA HIS A 69 -6.49 -14.06 0.97
C HIS A 69 -5.92 -13.16 -0.13
N ASP A 70 -6.22 -11.87 -0.09
CA ASP A 70 -5.81 -10.93 -1.12
C ASP A 70 -4.27 -10.73 -1.10
N LEU A 71 -3.62 -10.77 0.07
CA LEU A 71 -2.15 -10.81 0.17
C LEU A 71 -1.54 -12.06 -0.48
N GLN A 72 -2.21 -13.21 -0.38
CA GLN A 72 -1.74 -14.41 -1.08
C GLN A 72 -1.85 -14.23 -2.60
N ALA A 73 -2.98 -13.71 -3.10
CA ALA A 73 -3.15 -13.44 -4.52
C ALA A 73 -2.12 -12.44 -5.06
N LEU A 74 -1.82 -11.37 -4.32
CA LEU A 74 -0.78 -10.39 -4.69
C LEU A 74 0.62 -11.02 -4.76
N ARG A 75 0.92 -11.95 -3.86
CA ARG A 75 2.18 -12.71 -3.89
C ARG A 75 2.26 -13.58 -5.15
N GLU A 76 1.18 -14.25 -5.52
CA GLU A 76 1.10 -15.09 -6.72
C GLU A 76 1.20 -14.27 -8.01
N GLN A 77 0.72 -13.03 -8.00
CA GLN A 77 0.90 -12.04 -9.08
C GLN A 77 2.34 -11.48 -9.18
N GLY A 78 3.22 -11.84 -8.24
CA GLY A 78 4.64 -11.47 -8.29
C GLY A 78 5.00 -10.15 -7.60
N PHE A 79 4.08 -9.54 -6.84
CA PHE A 79 4.42 -8.39 -5.99
C PHE A 79 5.47 -8.77 -4.95
N LYS A 80 6.46 -7.90 -4.77
CA LYS A 80 7.61 -8.16 -3.90
C LYS A 80 7.48 -7.45 -2.55
N LEU A 81 6.80 -6.31 -2.52
CA LEU A 81 6.58 -5.47 -1.35
C LEU A 81 5.16 -4.90 -1.32
#